data_AF-A0A0F9QXJ6-F1
#
_entry.id   AF-A0A0F9QXJ6-F1
#
_cell.length_a   1.000
_cell.length_b   1.000
_cell.length_c   1.000
_cell.angle_alpha   90.00
_cell.angle_beta   90.00
_cell.angle_gamma   90.00
#
_symmetry.space_group_name_H-M   'P 1'
#
loop_
_entity.id
_entity.type
_entity.pdbx_description
1 polymer ?
#
loop_
_entity_poly.entity_id
_entity_poly.type
_entity_poly.pdbx_seq_one_letter_code
_entity_poly.pdbx_strand_id
1 'polypeptide(L)'
;MSISGESGVGIIRLFDDFCGPEIPVEGDGVYIDVNYAGIHSGPFKVTGSIHDTDSGVVSLAKSSGYVRLTSSATADGDGVAVGTEVCFSPVLNGTLVLETRVELAALTARNVFAGFCTANADEVLEPLTATTTTITKVVPSVGFLFDSQLTTNGTRWFMPYLLAADTTQTSTDVDSSQTAVAGESDILRVEIDNNGAARWYVNGVLEQSVGAGLAATPATLLAGLVGCWSTTSTVGSADVDYLLVTAGRDWTR
;
A
#
# COMPACT_ATOMS: atom_id res chain seq x y z
N MET A 1 -13.97 -28.60 -14.40
CA MET A 1 -14.93 -27.99 -13.45
C MET A 1 -14.08 -27.15 -12.50
N SER A 2 -13.95 -25.85 -12.73
CA SER A 2 -13.17 -24.98 -11.85
C SER A 2 -14.06 -24.56 -10.68
N ILE A 3 -13.69 -24.93 -9.47
CA ILE A 3 -14.23 -24.31 -8.26
C ILE A 3 -13.67 -22.89 -8.22
N SER A 4 -14.50 -21.91 -8.56
CA SER A 4 -14.25 -20.49 -8.30
C SER A 4 -14.48 -20.21 -6.81
N GLY A 5 -13.64 -19.37 -6.20
CA GLY A 5 -13.57 -19.16 -4.74
C GLY A 5 -14.92 -19.11 -4.02
N GLU A 6 -15.08 -19.96 -3.00
CA GLU A 6 -16.31 -20.00 -2.19
C GLU A 6 -16.29 -18.92 -1.11
N SER A 7 -17.40 -18.19 -0.99
CA SER A 7 -17.63 -17.08 -0.04
C SER A 7 -17.83 -17.51 1.42
N GLY A 8 -17.64 -18.78 1.79
CA GLY A 8 -18.14 -19.33 3.07
C GLY A 8 -17.10 -19.90 4.04
N VAL A 9 -16.21 -20.78 3.57
CA VAL A 9 -15.17 -21.44 4.39
C VAL A 9 -13.80 -21.07 3.84
N GLY A 10 -12.85 -20.74 4.70
CA GLY A 10 -11.48 -20.39 4.29
C GLY A 10 -11.27 -18.91 3.93
N ILE A 11 -11.77 -17.98 4.74
CA ILE A 11 -11.40 -16.57 4.63
C ILE A 11 -10.00 -16.37 5.21
N ILE A 12 -9.11 -15.76 4.43
CA ILE A 12 -7.85 -15.19 4.88
C ILE A 12 -8.15 -13.79 5.40
N ARG A 13 -7.81 -13.54 6.67
CA ARG A 13 -7.85 -12.21 7.28
C ARG A 13 -6.51 -11.96 7.95
N LEU A 14 -5.68 -11.14 7.32
CA LEU A 14 -4.42 -10.66 7.86
C LEU A 14 -4.67 -9.27 8.43
N PHE A 15 -4.35 -9.07 9.70
CA PHE A 15 -4.57 -7.81 10.40
C PHE A 15 -3.40 -7.57 11.33
N ASP A 16 -2.89 -6.35 11.32
CA ASP A 16 -1.95 -5.85 12.30
C ASP A 16 -2.36 -4.44 12.72
N ASP A 17 -2.41 -4.21 14.03
CA ASP A 17 -2.68 -2.93 14.68
C ASP A 17 -1.41 -2.30 15.28
N PHE A 18 -0.25 -2.94 15.05
CA PHE A 18 1.07 -2.46 15.47
C PHE A 18 1.19 -2.16 16.97
N CYS A 19 0.30 -2.73 17.80
CA CYS A 19 0.37 -2.66 19.26
C CYS A 19 1.33 -3.70 19.86
N GLY A 20 1.99 -4.49 19.01
CA GLY A 20 2.92 -5.55 19.37
C GLY A 20 4.20 -5.06 20.08
N PRO A 21 5.03 -5.98 20.58
CA PRO A 21 6.30 -5.63 21.22
C PRO A 21 7.22 -4.90 20.24
N GLU A 22 8.12 -4.05 20.74
CA GLU A 22 9.15 -3.40 19.93
C GLU A 22 10.50 -4.12 20.07
N ILE A 23 11.24 -4.33 18.97
CA ILE A 23 12.67 -4.65 19.06
C ILE A 23 13.40 -3.37 19.46
N PRO A 24 14.12 -3.34 20.61
CA PRO A 24 14.95 -2.20 20.95
C PRO A 24 15.99 -1.96 19.84
N VAL A 25 15.91 -0.82 19.17
CA VAL A 25 16.98 -0.40 18.25
C VAL A 25 18.17 0.02 19.10
N GLU A 26 19.17 -0.85 19.23
CA GLU A 26 20.43 -0.52 19.91
C GLU A 26 21.61 -0.66 18.93
N GLY A 27 22.10 0.50 18.47
CA GLY A 27 23.44 0.65 17.89
C GLY A 27 23.54 0.92 16.38
N ASP A 28 24.36 1.90 16.01
CA ASP A 28 24.84 2.12 14.64
C ASP A 28 25.41 0.81 14.07
N GLY A 29 24.87 0.36 12.93
CA GLY A 29 25.44 -0.74 12.15
C GLY A 29 24.99 -2.15 12.52
N VAL A 30 23.95 -2.32 13.34
CA VAL A 30 23.29 -3.63 13.53
C VAL A 30 21.96 -3.64 12.78
N TYR A 31 22.00 -4.05 11.51
CA TYR A 31 20.80 -4.51 10.81
C TYR A 31 20.33 -5.79 11.49
N ILE A 32 19.33 -5.67 12.36
CA ILE A 32 18.49 -6.83 12.62
C ILE A 32 17.72 -7.03 11.33
N ASP A 33 18.17 -8.00 10.54
CA ASP A 33 17.45 -8.59 9.43
C ASP A 33 15.98 -8.69 9.87
N VAL A 34 15.10 -7.83 9.33
CA VAL A 34 13.70 -7.73 9.75
C VAL A 34 12.92 -9.01 9.44
N ASN A 35 13.54 -9.96 8.72
CA ASN A 35 13.06 -11.33 8.60
C ASN A 35 13.27 -12.17 9.87
N TYR A 36 14.07 -11.71 10.86
CA TYR A 36 14.43 -12.52 12.03
C TYR A 36 13.38 -12.49 13.14
N ALA A 37 12.44 -11.53 13.14
CA ALA A 37 11.26 -11.62 13.99
C ALA A 37 10.19 -10.62 13.51
N GLY A 38 9.00 -11.10 13.11
CA GLY A 38 7.83 -10.30 12.73
C GLY A 38 7.26 -9.46 13.87
N ILE A 39 8.05 -8.54 14.40
CA ILE A 39 7.81 -7.85 15.66
C ILE A 39 7.02 -6.55 15.46
N HIS A 40 6.93 -6.03 14.23
CA HIS A 40 6.13 -4.83 13.89
C HIS A 40 5.22 -4.96 12.68
N SER A 41 5.14 -6.15 12.10
CA SER A 41 4.35 -6.38 10.89
C SER A 41 3.37 -7.52 11.05
N GLY A 42 3.35 -8.19 12.21
CA GLY A 42 2.39 -9.26 12.51
C GLY A 42 2.40 -10.32 11.41
N PRO A 43 1.28 -10.55 10.68
CA PRO A 43 1.23 -11.50 9.56
C PRO A 43 1.86 -10.99 8.25
N PHE A 44 2.33 -9.74 8.21
CA PHE A 44 2.90 -9.08 7.04
C PHE A 44 4.43 -9.15 7.05
N LYS A 45 5.02 -8.96 5.88
CA LYS A 45 6.46 -8.76 5.70
C LYS A 45 6.78 -7.28 5.57
N VAL A 46 8.00 -6.91 5.95
CA VAL A 46 8.60 -5.60 5.70
C VAL A 46 9.56 -5.74 4.53
N THR A 47 9.50 -4.84 3.56
CA THR A 47 10.38 -4.79 2.38
C THR A 47 10.85 -3.38 2.10
N GLY A 48 11.92 -3.22 1.31
CA GLY A 48 12.44 -1.93 0.88
C GLY A 48 13.88 -1.66 1.27
N SER A 49 14.26 -0.39 1.27
CA SER A 49 15.62 0.08 1.53
C SER A 49 16.03 0.00 3.01
N ILE A 50 15.45 -0.92 3.80
CA ILE A 50 15.66 -1.15 5.25
C ILE A 50 17.13 -1.28 5.69
N HIS A 51 18.03 -1.43 4.73
CA HIS A 51 19.46 -1.42 4.91
C HIS A 51 20.05 0.00 4.92
N ASP A 52 19.25 1.06 4.91
CA ASP A 52 19.71 2.44 5.06
C ASP A 52 19.40 2.98 6.46
N THR A 53 20.33 3.76 7.01
CA THR A 53 20.28 4.27 8.39
C THR A 53 19.00 5.05 8.72
N ASP A 54 18.41 5.71 7.73
CA ASP A 54 17.26 6.62 7.91
C ASP A 54 15.92 6.00 7.47
N SER A 55 15.93 4.74 7.03
CA SER A 55 14.75 4.05 6.52
C SER A 55 14.31 2.91 7.44
N GLY A 56 13.01 2.66 7.51
CA GLY A 56 12.50 1.53 8.27
C GLY A 56 11.06 1.68 8.72
N VAL A 57 10.73 0.84 9.71
CA VAL A 57 9.44 0.83 10.42
C VAL A 57 9.73 1.16 11.87
N VAL A 58 9.21 2.27 12.36
CA VAL A 58 9.46 2.76 13.73
C VAL A 58 8.15 2.91 14.47
N SER A 59 8.03 2.33 15.67
CA SER A 59 6.83 2.49 16.49
C SER A 59 6.66 3.94 16.95
N LEU A 60 5.41 4.39 17.01
CA LEU A 60 5.04 5.71 17.51
C LEU A 60 4.20 5.57 18.78
N ALA A 61 4.51 6.41 19.77
CA ALA A 61 3.72 6.52 21.00
C ALA A 61 2.40 7.28 20.76
N LYS A 62 1.51 6.71 19.95
CA LYS A 62 0.15 7.21 19.67
C LYS A 62 -0.88 6.16 20.11
N SER A 63 -2.10 6.61 20.41
CA SER A 63 -3.20 5.70 20.72
C SER A 63 -3.50 4.77 19.54
N SER A 64 -3.94 3.55 19.82
CA SER A 64 -4.32 2.51 18.84
C SER A 64 -3.17 1.77 18.14
N GLY A 65 -1.91 2.13 18.45
CA GLY A 65 -0.74 1.55 17.81
C GLY A 65 -0.47 2.22 16.48
N TYR A 66 0.71 2.79 16.30
CA TYR A 66 1.11 3.39 15.03
C TYR A 66 2.54 3.00 14.75
N VAL A 67 2.83 2.76 13.48
CA VAL A 67 4.20 2.72 12.98
C VAL A 67 4.40 3.83 11.96
N ARG A 68 5.61 4.39 11.95
CA ARG A 68 6.08 5.25 10.89
C ARG A 68 6.86 4.43 9.90
N LEU A 69 6.45 4.48 8.63
CA LEU A 69 7.26 4.06 7.50
C LEU A 69 8.14 5.25 7.12
N THR A 70 9.46 5.10 7.14
CA THR A 70 10.41 6.13 6.68
C THR A 70 11.18 5.67 5.45
N SER A 71 11.33 6.57 4.49
CA SER A 71 12.25 6.39 3.37
C SER A 71 13.65 6.90 3.71
N SER A 72 14.63 6.54 2.90
CA SER A 72 15.94 7.19 2.97
C SER A 72 15.91 8.61 2.36
N ALA A 73 16.86 9.45 2.76
CA ALA A 73 17.14 10.74 2.10
C ALA A 73 18.19 10.62 0.99
N THR A 74 18.77 9.43 0.78
CA THR A 74 19.95 9.22 -0.04
C THR A 74 19.68 9.12 -1.54
N ALA A 75 18.56 8.52 -1.94
CA ALA A 75 18.12 8.50 -3.33
C ALA A 75 16.60 8.67 -3.44
N ASP A 76 16.17 9.04 -4.64
CA ASP A 76 14.76 9.11 -5.05
C ASP A 76 14.23 7.69 -5.30
N GLY A 77 13.00 7.40 -4.87
CA GLY A 77 12.42 6.06 -4.98
C GLY A 77 12.93 5.05 -3.93
N ASP A 78 13.80 5.46 -3.00
CA ASP A 78 14.10 4.67 -1.80
C ASP A 78 12.86 4.66 -0.91
N GLY A 79 12.52 3.53 -0.30
CA GLY A 79 11.35 3.46 0.56
C GLY A 79 11.15 2.13 1.25
N VAL A 80 10.13 2.09 2.10
CA VAL A 80 9.79 0.91 2.91
C VAL A 80 8.29 0.64 2.77
N ALA A 81 7.95 -0.64 2.66
CA ALA A 81 6.57 -1.10 2.62
C ALA A 81 6.33 -2.23 3.63
N VAL A 82 5.09 -2.29 4.12
CA VAL A 82 4.55 -3.40 4.90
C VAL A 82 3.42 -4.02 4.11
N GLY A 83 3.46 -5.34 3.91
CA GLY A 83 2.44 -6.00 3.12
C GLY A 83 2.60 -7.50 3.01
N THR A 84 1.88 -8.09 2.06
CA THR A 84 1.91 -9.53 1.80
C THR A 84 2.91 -9.88 0.71
N GLU A 85 3.23 -11.16 0.58
CA GLU A 85 3.80 -11.67 -0.67
C GLU A 85 2.82 -11.50 -1.85
N VAL A 86 3.35 -11.60 -3.08
CA VAL A 86 2.56 -11.62 -4.31
C VAL A 86 1.84 -12.97 -4.40
N CYS A 87 0.66 -13.06 -3.78
CA CYS A 87 0.00 -14.35 -3.54
C CYS A 87 -1.53 -14.35 -3.74
N PHE A 88 -2.16 -13.21 -4.01
CA PHE A 88 -3.61 -13.13 -4.19
C PHE A 88 -3.99 -12.87 -5.65
N SER A 89 -4.95 -13.62 -6.16
CA SER A 89 -5.57 -13.36 -7.47
C SER A 89 -7.07 -13.21 -7.28
N PRO A 90 -7.72 -12.19 -7.88
CA PRO A 90 -9.17 -12.01 -7.75
C PRO A 90 -9.99 -13.26 -8.13
N VAL A 91 -9.60 -13.98 -9.18
CA VAL A 91 -10.37 -15.15 -9.64
C VAL A 91 -10.23 -16.36 -8.71
N LEU A 92 -9.09 -16.52 -8.03
CA LEU A 92 -8.80 -17.66 -7.16
C LEU A 92 -9.19 -17.40 -5.71
N ASN A 93 -9.04 -16.16 -5.27
CA ASN A 93 -9.21 -15.75 -3.88
C ASN A 93 -10.49 -14.92 -3.66
N GLY A 94 -11.40 -14.86 -4.64
CA GLY A 94 -12.64 -14.09 -4.50
C GLY A 94 -12.39 -12.59 -4.35
N THR A 95 -13.28 -11.88 -3.65
CA THR A 95 -13.11 -10.44 -3.42
C THR A 95 -11.90 -10.20 -2.53
N LEU A 96 -10.94 -9.43 -3.04
CA LEU A 96 -9.79 -8.95 -2.29
C LEU A 96 -10.15 -7.62 -1.64
N VAL A 97 -9.75 -7.43 -0.39
CA VAL A 97 -9.90 -6.15 0.30
C VAL A 97 -8.58 -5.78 0.93
N LEU A 98 -8.15 -4.53 0.72
CA LEU A 98 -7.12 -3.90 1.52
C LEU A 98 -7.73 -2.68 2.20
N GLU A 99 -7.50 -2.56 3.50
CA GLU A 99 -7.89 -1.40 4.28
C GLU A 99 -6.74 -1.00 5.19
N THR A 100 -6.47 0.29 5.28
CA THR A 100 -5.45 0.84 6.17
C THR A 100 -5.88 2.24 6.61
N ARG A 101 -5.36 2.69 7.75
CA ARG A 101 -5.53 4.07 8.19
C ARG A 101 -4.17 4.75 8.27
N VAL A 102 -4.04 5.81 7.49
CA VAL A 102 -2.77 6.50 7.22
C VAL A 102 -2.89 7.96 7.63
N GLU A 103 -1.84 8.48 8.27
CA GLU A 103 -1.67 9.88 8.60
C GLU A 103 -0.37 10.40 8.00
N LEU A 104 -0.43 11.60 7.42
CA LEU A 104 0.72 12.28 6.85
C LEU A 104 1.07 13.47 7.74
N ALA A 105 2.21 13.44 8.44
CA ALA A 105 2.64 14.56 9.28
C ALA A 105 2.97 15.83 8.46
N ALA A 106 3.36 15.65 7.19
CA ALA A 106 3.53 16.71 6.21
C ALA A 106 3.08 16.20 4.83
N LEU A 107 2.55 17.10 4.00
CA LEU A 107 2.02 16.78 2.67
C LEU A 107 3.04 17.00 1.53
N THR A 108 4.21 17.56 1.84
CA THR A 108 5.27 17.84 0.87
C THR A 108 6.37 16.78 0.94
N ALA A 109 7.00 16.48 -0.19
CA ALA A 109 8.05 15.47 -0.31
C ALA A 109 7.59 14.10 0.20
N ARG A 110 6.43 13.65 -0.29
CA ARG A 110 5.81 12.37 0.05
C ARG A 110 5.42 11.63 -1.22
N ASN A 111 5.77 10.35 -1.30
CA ASN A 111 5.11 9.35 -2.13
C ASN A 111 4.63 8.23 -1.19
N VAL A 112 3.32 7.99 -1.19
CA VAL A 112 2.67 6.97 -0.37
C VAL A 112 1.74 6.17 -1.26
N PHE A 113 1.84 4.86 -1.19
CA PHE A 113 0.93 3.94 -1.87
C PHE A 113 0.29 2.99 -0.86
N ALA A 114 -1.02 2.76 -1.00
CA ALA A 114 -1.76 1.75 -0.26
C ALA A 114 -2.70 0.99 -1.20
N GLY A 115 -2.48 -0.31 -1.39
CA GLY A 115 -3.31 -1.09 -2.31
C GLY A 115 -2.65 -2.38 -2.77
N PHE A 116 -3.12 -2.88 -3.92
CA PHE A 116 -2.64 -4.11 -4.53
C PHE A 116 -1.69 -3.82 -5.70
N CYS A 117 -0.57 -4.53 -5.78
CA CYS A 117 0.36 -4.43 -6.91
C CYS A 117 0.99 -5.79 -7.25
N THR A 118 1.57 -5.92 -8.45
CA THR A 118 2.12 -7.21 -8.92
C THR A 118 3.57 -7.48 -8.50
N ALA A 119 4.18 -6.62 -7.69
CA ALA A 119 5.55 -6.79 -7.23
C ALA A 119 5.68 -6.39 -5.76
N ASN A 120 6.35 -7.25 -5.00
CA ASN A 120 6.80 -6.95 -3.66
C ASN A 120 8.12 -7.71 -3.44
N ALA A 121 9.20 -7.16 -3.99
CA ALA A 121 10.54 -7.71 -3.87
C ALA A 121 11.19 -7.27 -2.54
N ASP A 122 12.37 -7.83 -2.23
CA ASP A 122 13.13 -7.46 -1.03
C ASP A 122 13.50 -5.96 -1.06
N GLU A 123 14.01 -5.48 -2.20
CA GLU A 123 14.12 -4.06 -2.53
C GLU A 123 12.83 -3.62 -3.25
N VAL A 124 11.91 -2.98 -2.50
CA VAL A 124 10.61 -2.55 -3.04
C VAL A 124 10.70 -1.14 -3.61
N LEU A 125 10.61 -1.06 -4.94
CA LEU A 125 10.39 0.21 -5.63
C LEU A 125 8.94 0.69 -5.42
N GLU A 126 8.74 2.00 -5.53
CA GLU A 126 7.40 2.58 -5.55
C GLU A 126 6.54 1.96 -6.66
N PRO A 127 5.32 1.48 -6.37
CA PRO A 127 4.48 0.84 -7.40
C PRO A 127 4.09 1.79 -8.53
N LEU A 128 4.01 3.08 -8.21
CA LEU A 128 3.62 4.18 -9.09
C LEU A 128 4.50 5.39 -8.80
N THR A 129 4.87 6.11 -9.86
CA THR A 129 5.48 7.45 -9.78
C THR A 129 4.51 8.48 -10.29
N ALA A 130 4.66 9.73 -9.87
CA ALA A 130 3.85 10.80 -10.45
C ALA A 130 4.64 12.08 -10.64
N THR A 131 4.25 12.88 -11.63
CA THR A 131 4.84 14.19 -11.86
C THR A 131 3.81 15.06 -12.57
N THR A 132 3.63 16.29 -12.11
CA THR A 132 2.65 17.26 -12.66
C THR A 132 1.22 16.72 -12.62
N THR A 133 0.68 16.23 -13.73
CA THR A 133 -0.65 15.63 -13.80
C THR A 133 -0.63 14.16 -14.21
N THR A 134 0.55 13.56 -14.37
CA THR A 134 0.72 12.20 -14.90
C THR A 134 1.11 11.26 -13.78
N ILE A 135 0.35 10.18 -13.62
CA ILE A 135 0.70 9.01 -12.81
C ILE A 135 1.26 7.96 -13.76
N THR A 136 2.44 7.44 -13.48
CA THR A 136 3.15 6.47 -14.32
C THR A 136 3.25 5.13 -13.60
N LYS A 137 2.97 4.07 -14.34
CA LYS A 137 3.06 2.70 -13.85
C LYS A 137 4.52 2.26 -13.75
N VAL A 138 4.95 1.89 -12.55
CA VAL A 138 6.19 1.09 -12.38
C VAL A 138 5.84 -0.38 -12.46
N VAL A 139 4.82 -0.80 -11.69
CA VAL A 139 4.20 -2.13 -11.79
C VAL A 139 2.67 -2.01 -11.82
N PRO A 140 1.97 -2.97 -12.45
CA PRO A 140 0.52 -3.00 -12.40
C PRO A 140 -0.01 -2.94 -10.97
N SER A 141 -0.90 -1.98 -10.74
CA SER A 141 -1.30 -1.55 -9.40
C SER A 141 -2.73 -1.04 -9.38
N VAL A 142 -3.42 -1.27 -8.26
CA VAL A 142 -4.79 -0.83 -7.97
C VAL A 142 -4.82 -0.40 -6.50
N GLY A 143 -5.03 0.88 -6.24
CA GLY A 143 -4.93 1.36 -4.86
C GLY A 143 -5.08 2.86 -4.75
N PHE A 144 -4.51 3.39 -3.67
CA PHE A 144 -4.41 4.80 -3.39
C PHE A 144 -2.97 5.25 -3.59
N LEU A 145 -2.81 6.45 -4.13
CA LEU A 145 -1.54 7.15 -4.25
C LEU A 145 -1.69 8.54 -3.64
N PHE A 146 -0.72 8.93 -2.81
CA PHE A 146 -0.49 10.32 -2.45
C PHE A 146 0.92 10.67 -2.90
N ASP A 147 1.04 11.61 -3.83
CA ASP A 147 2.33 12.08 -4.32
C ASP A 147 2.35 13.60 -4.39
N SER A 148 3.26 14.20 -3.62
CA SER A 148 3.44 15.65 -3.56
C SER A 148 3.98 16.29 -4.85
N GLN A 149 4.48 15.48 -5.80
CA GLN A 149 4.92 15.93 -7.12
C GLN A 149 3.75 16.19 -8.10
N LEU A 150 2.52 15.83 -7.72
CA LEU A 150 1.31 16.16 -8.47
C LEU A 150 0.87 17.61 -8.19
N THR A 151 0.70 18.39 -9.25
CA THR A 151 0.43 19.84 -9.15
C THR A 151 -1.05 20.17 -9.07
N THR A 152 -1.91 19.29 -9.59
CA THR A 152 -3.37 19.47 -9.57
C THR A 152 -3.95 18.57 -8.50
N ASN A 153 -4.69 19.16 -7.54
CA ASN A 153 -5.27 18.43 -6.42
C ASN A 153 -4.23 17.59 -5.64
N GLY A 154 -2.97 18.05 -5.58
CA GLY A 154 -1.82 17.32 -5.01
C GLY A 154 -1.89 17.03 -3.50
N THR A 155 -2.96 17.47 -2.83
CA THR A 155 -3.26 17.14 -1.44
C THR A 155 -4.41 16.14 -1.31
N ARG A 156 -4.96 15.63 -2.41
CA ARG A 156 -6.01 14.61 -2.41
C ARG A 156 -5.42 13.22 -2.58
N TRP A 157 -6.19 12.21 -2.19
CA TRP A 157 -5.88 10.83 -2.53
C TRP A 157 -6.23 10.57 -3.99
N PHE A 158 -5.29 10.04 -4.76
CA PHE A 158 -5.52 9.52 -6.10
C PHE A 158 -5.83 8.03 -6.01
N MET A 159 -6.67 7.52 -6.91
CA MET A 159 -7.17 6.14 -6.92
C MET A 159 -6.79 5.42 -8.23
N PRO A 160 -5.49 5.34 -8.56
CA PRO A 160 -5.05 4.78 -9.83
C PRO A 160 -5.36 3.27 -9.95
N TYR A 161 -5.58 2.86 -11.18
CA TYR A 161 -5.75 1.47 -11.59
C TYR A 161 -5.06 1.27 -12.94
N LEU A 162 -3.84 0.75 -12.91
CA LEU A 162 -2.99 0.59 -14.08
C LEU A 162 -2.72 -0.89 -14.30
N LEU A 163 -3.31 -1.45 -15.36
CA LEU A 163 -3.15 -2.84 -15.76
C LEU A 163 -1.80 -3.07 -16.45
N ALA A 164 -1.52 -4.33 -16.81
CA ALA A 164 -0.31 -4.70 -17.55
C ALA A 164 -0.13 -3.93 -18.87
N ALA A 165 -1.22 -3.59 -19.56
CA ALA A 165 -1.17 -2.90 -20.85
C ALA A 165 -1.05 -1.36 -20.75
N ASP A 166 -1.38 -0.79 -19.59
CA ASP A 166 -1.38 0.68 -19.42
C ASP A 166 0.04 1.20 -19.18
N THR A 167 0.29 2.48 -19.44
CA THR A 167 1.58 3.10 -19.09
C THR A 167 1.39 4.24 -18.09
N THR A 168 0.35 5.03 -18.29
CA THR A 168 0.07 6.22 -17.48
C THR A 168 -1.43 6.42 -17.29
N GLN A 169 -1.78 7.20 -16.26
CA GLN A 169 -3.12 7.75 -16.03
C GLN A 169 -3.02 9.25 -15.75
N THR A 170 -4.04 10.01 -16.14
CA THR A 170 -4.13 11.43 -15.78
C THR A 170 -4.70 11.55 -14.36
N SER A 171 -3.98 12.22 -13.47
CA SER A 171 -4.35 12.41 -12.06
C SER A 171 -5.78 12.93 -11.84
N THR A 172 -6.28 13.85 -12.67
CA THR A 172 -7.63 14.41 -12.57
C THR A 172 -8.76 13.46 -12.97
N ASP A 173 -8.42 12.32 -13.59
CA ASP A 173 -9.41 11.30 -13.96
C ASP A 173 -9.62 10.30 -12.82
N VAL A 174 -8.78 10.32 -11.79
CA VAL A 174 -8.72 9.35 -10.70
C VAL A 174 -8.51 9.99 -9.33
N ASP A 175 -8.75 11.29 -9.15
CA ASP A 175 -8.64 11.93 -7.84
C ASP A 175 -9.92 11.75 -7.02
N SER A 176 -9.76 11.60 -5.70
CA SER A 176 -10.90 11.58 -4.78
C SER A 176 -11.46 12.98 -4.57
N SER A 177 -12.65 13.07 -3.98
CA SER A 177 -13.18 14.33 -3.46
C SER A 177 -12.56 14.72 -2.10
N GLN A 178 -11.87 13.78 -1.44
CA GLN A 178 -11.28 13.97 -0.12
C GLN A 178 -9.89 14.60 -0.20
N THR A 179 -9.65 15.60 0.66
CA THR A 179 -8.36 16.26 0.80
C THR A 179 -7.68 15.81 2.07
N ALA A 180 -6.48 15.24 1.97
CA ALA A 180 -5.68 14.87 3.12
C ALA A 180 -5.27 16.13 3.89
N VAL A 181 -5.32 16.04 5.21
CA VAL A 181 -4.93 17.11 6.12
C VAL A 181 -3.72 16.64 6.93
N ALA A 182 -2.70 17.50 7.02
CA ALA A 182 -1.48 17.15 7.76
C ALA A 182 -1.79 16.86 9.24
N GLY A 183 -1.35 15.70 9.72
CA GLY A 183 -1.60 15.25 11.10
C GLY A 183 -3.00 14.71 11.36
N GLU A 184 -3.85 14.58 10.35
CA GLU A 184 -5.12 13.86 10.43
C GLU A 184 -5.01 12.53 9.69
N SER A 185 -5.65 11.49 10.23
CA SER A 185 -5.63 10.17 9.61
C SER A 185 -6.85 9.94 8.73
N ASP A 186 -6.64 9.41 7.53
CA ASP A 186 -7.67 8.93 6.62
C ASP A 186 -7.71 7.40 6.61
N ILE A 187 -8.92 6.83 6.52
CA ILE A 187 -9.11 5.40 6.28
C ILE A 187 -9.25 5.16 4.79
N LEU A 188 -8.34 4.38 4.22
CA LEU A 188 -8.26 4.05 2.81
C LEU A 188 -8.62 2.59 2.62
N ARG A 189 -9.60 2.32 1.75
CA ARG A 189 -10.08 0.95 1.50
C ARG A 189 -10.30 0.71 0.01
N VAL A 190 -9.69 -0.33 -0.52
CA VAL A 190 -9.93 -0.79 -1.90
C VAL A 190 -10.46 -2.23 -1.88
N GLU A 191 -11.53 -2.46 -2.62
CA GLU A 191 -12.07 -3.79 -2.89
C GLU A 191 -11.86 -4.14 -4.36
N ILE A 192 -11.40 -5.36 -4.65
CA ILE A 192 -11.30 -5.90 -6.02
C ILE A 192 -12.16 -7.16 -6.07
N ASP A 193 -13.22 -7.13 -6.87
CA ASP A 193 -14.13 -8.25 -7.07
C ASP A 193 -13.49 -9.35 -7.93
N ASN A 194 -14.04 -10.56 -7.85
CA ASN A 194 -13.51 -11.74 -8.55
C ASN A 194 -13.42 -11.60 -10.08
N ASN A 195 -14.16 -10.65 -10.66
CA ASN A 195 -14.18 -10.33 -12.08
C ASN A 195 -13.25 -9.16 -12.43
N GLY A 196 -12.47 -8.64 -11.48
CA GLY A 196 -11.54 -7.53 -11.68
C GLY A 196 -12.18 -6.13 -11.67
N ALA A 197 -13.45 -6.00 -11.26
CA ALA A 197 -14.03 -4.71 -10.89
C ALA A 197 -13.42 -4.22 -9.57
N ALA A 198 -13.35 -2.91 -9.34
CA ALA A 198 -12.83 -2.38 -8.09
C ALA A 198 -13.60 -1.16 -7.58
N ARG A 199 -13.57 -0.97 -6.27
CA ARG A 199 -14.27 0.09 -5.53
C ARG A 199 -13.32 0.69 -4.49
N TRP A 200 -13.22 2.01 -4.45
CA TRP A 200 -12.36 2.75 -3.53
C TRP A 200 -13.20 3.55 -2.56
N TYR A 201 -12.84 3.47 -1.29
CA TYR A 201 -13.48 4.20 -0.22
C TYR A 201 -12.46 5.01 0.57
N VAL A 202 -12.79 6.26 0.86
CA VAL A 202 -12.04 7.11 1.78
C VAL A 202 -12.96 7.49 2.94
N ASN A 203 -12.55 7.20 4.17
CA ASN A 203 -13.35 7.42 5.38
C ASN A 203 -14.76 6.81 5.30
N GLY A 204 -14.87 5.64 4.64
CA GLY A 204 -16.11 4.91 4.43
C GLY A 204 -17.01 5.44 3.30
N VAL A 205 -16.65 6.53 2.63
CA VAL A 205 -17.37 7.07 1.47
C VAL A 205 -16.84 6.44 0.19
N LEU A 206 -17.72 5.94 -0.67
CA LEU A 206 -17.34 5.43 -2.00
C LEU A 206 -16.95 6.61 -2.91
N GLU A 207 -15.68 6.66 -3.31
CA GLU A 207 -15.12 7.75 -4.12
C GLU A 207 -14.98 7.36 -5.60
N GLN A 208 -14.73 6.07 -5.89
CA GLN A 208 -14.57 5.57 -7.25
C GLN A 208 -15.07 4.13 -7.39
N SER A 209 -15.62 3.81 -8.56
CA SER A 209 -15.95 2.44 -8.97
C SER A 209 -15.57 2.22 -10.42
N VAL A 210 -14.90 1.10 -10.69
CA VAL A 210 -14.45 0.70 -12.03
C VAL A 210 -15.01 -0.68 -12.36
N GLY A 211 -15.47 -0.85 -13.61
CA GLY A 211 -16.16 -2.06 -14.06
C GLY A 211 -15.28 -3.31 -14.17
N ALA A 212 -15.92 -4.46 -14.43
CA ALA A 212 -15.26 -5.76 -14.51
C ALA A 212 -14.10 -5.79 -15.52
N GLY A 213 -12.97 -6.36 -15.10
CA GLY A 213 -11.75 -6.49 -15.90
C GLY A 213 -11.01 -5.20 -16.19
N LEU A 214 -11.51 -4.04 -15.73
CA LEU A 214 -10.92 -2.73 -16.01
C LEU A 214 -9.96 -2.27 -14.91
N ALA A 215 -10.15 -2.71 -13.66
CA ALA A 215 -9.26 -2.33 -12.57
C ALA A 215 -8.16 -3.36 -12.34
N ALA A 216 -8.47 -4.65 -12.40
CA ALA A 216 -7.48 -5.72 -12.26
C ALA A 216 -7.69 -6.82 -13.31
N THR A 217 -6.59 -7.43 -13.76
CA THR A 217 -6.66 -8.69 -14.51
C THR A 217 -6.95 -9.83 -13.53
N PRO A 218 -8.09 -10.55 -13.64
CA PRO A 218 -8.54 -11.45 -12.57
C PRO A 218 -7.58 -12.57 -12.19
N ALA A 219 -6.78 -13.06 -13.15
CA ALA A 219 -5.82 -14.14 -12.94
C ALA A 219 -4.44 -13.68 -12.43
N THR A 220 -4.19 -12.37 -12.41
CA THR A 220 -2.90 -11.83 -12.00
C THR A 220 -2.73 -11.93 -10.49
N LEU A 221 -1.54 -12.35 -10.04
CA LEU A 221 -1.19 -12.35 -8.63
C LEU A 221 -0.80 -10.95 -8.17
N LEU A 222 -1.23 -10.61 -6.96
CA LEU A 222 -1.12 -9.31 -6.33
C LEU A 222 -0.62 -9.49 -4.89
N ALA A 223 0.20 -8.55 -4.46
CA ALA A 223 0.51 -8.29 -3.06
C ALA A 223 -0.34 -7.12 -2.57
N GLY A 224 -0.89 -7.20 -1.35
CA GLY A 224 -1.50 -6.06 -0.68
C GLY A 224 -0.47 -5.40 0.22
N LEU A 225 -0.19 -4.11 0.03
CA LEU A 225 0.81 -3.37 0.81
C LEU A 225 0.43 -1.91 1.05
N VAL A 226 1.07 -1.33 2.07
CA VAL A 226 1.19 0.10 2.29
C VAL A 226 2.67 0.46 2.38
N GLY A 227 3.09 1.54 1.73
CA GLY A 227 4.49 1.94 1.70
C GLY A 227 4.68 3.44 1.53
N CYS A 228 5.89 3.91 1.85
CA CYS A 228 6.31 5.28 1.67
C CYS A 228 7.70 5.35 1.03
N TRP A 229 7.84 6.20 0.02
CA TRP A 229 9.07 6.44 -0.73
C TRP A 229 9.43 7.93 -0.75
N SER A 230 10.71 8.21 -0.93
CA SER A 230 11.23 9.56 -1.16
C SER A 230 10.88 10.04 -2.57
N THR A 231 10.52 11.32 -2.70
CA THR A 231 10.29 11.98 -4.01
C THR A 231 11.37 13.00 -4.37
N THR A 232 12.37 13.15 -3.49
CA THR A 232 13.53 14.05 -3.56
C THR A 232 14.59 13.56 -2.57
N SER A 233 15.69 14.29 -2.36
CA SER A 233 16.66 14.05 -1.28
C SER A 233 16.14 14.35 0.14
N THR A 234 14.85 14.16 0.39
CA THR A 234 14.19 14.39 1.68
C THR A 234 13.48 13.12 2.12
N VAL A 235 13.62 12.76 3.40
CA VAL A 235 12.89 11.64 4.00
C VAL A 235 11.38 11.81 3.84
N GLY A 236 10.78 10.87 3.12
CA GLY A 236 9.34 10.59 3.11
C GLY A 236 8.94 9.87 4.39
N SER A 237 7.73 10.17 4.88
CA SER A 237 7.16 9.43 5.99
C SER A 237 5.65 9.35 5.92
N ALA A 238 5.12 8.20 6.34
CA ALA A 238 3.70 7.96 6.55
C ALA A 238 3.50 7.20 7.87
N ASP A 239 2.56 7.67 8.67
CA ASP A 239 2.20 7.03 9.93
C ASP A 239 0.99 6.12 9.66
N VAL A 240 1.09 4.84 10.01
CA VAL A 240 0.09 3.80 9.74
C VAL A 240 -0.42 3.23 11.05
N ASP A 241 -1.74 3.29 11.27
CA ASP A 241 -2.44 2.78 12.47
C ASP A 241 -2.66 1.26 12.38
N TYR A 242 -3.10 0.79 11.20
CA TYR A 242 -3.29 -0.64 10.96
C TYR A 242 -3.19 -0.98 9.48
N LEU A 243 -2.97 -2.26 9.19
CA LEU A 243 -3.13 -2.85 7.85
C LEU A 243 -4.04 -4.07 7.94
N LEU A 244 -5.07 -4.09 7.11
CA LEU A 244 -5.99 -5.21 6.92
C LEU A 244 -5.92 -5.67 5.47
N VAL A 245 -5.69 -6.97 5.27
CA VAL A 245 -5.86 -7.63 3.97
C VAL A 245 -6.80 -8.82 4.16
N THR A 246 -7.89 -8.85 3.38
CA THR A 246 -8.81 -9.99 3.34
C THR A 246 -8.92 -10.58 1.95
N ALA A 247 -8.98 -11.91 1.90
CA ALA A 247 -9.15 -12.67 0.67
C ALA A 247 -9.76 -14.04 0.99
N GLY A 248 -10.25 -14.76 0.01
CA GLY A 248 -10.57 -16.18 0.10
C GLY A 248 -9.34 -17.07 -0.07
N ARG A 249 -9.37 -18.29 0.47
CA ARG A 249 -8.38 -19.34 0.18
C ARG A 249 -8.53 -19.82 -1.26
N ASP A 250 -7.39 -20.06 -1.91
CA ASP A 250 -7.33 -20.83 -3.15
C ASP A 250 -7.52 -22.32 -2.81
N TRP A 251 -8.53 -22.95 -3.39
CA TRP A 251 -8.85 -24.37 -3.20
C TRP A 251 -8.44 -25.24 -4.40
N THR A 252 -7.79 -24.64 -5.39
CA THR A 252 -7.35 -25.33 -6.61
C THR A 252 -5.93 -25.91 -6.50
N ARG A 253 -5.25 -25.68 -5.38
CA ARG A 253 -3.88 -26.08 -5.10
C ARG A 253 -3.74 -26.76 -3.75
#